data_AF-A0A1M6U6X6-F1
#
_entry.id   AF-A0A1M6U6X6-F1
#
_cell.length_a   1.000
_cell.length_b   1.000
_cell.length_c   1.000
_cell.angle_alpha   90.00
_cell.angle_beta   90.00
_cell.angle_gamma   90.00
#
_symmetry.space_group_name_H-M   'P 1'
#
loop_
_entity.id
_entity.type
_entity.pdbx_description
1 polymer ?
#
loop_
_entity_poly.entity_id
_entity_poly.type
_entity_poly.pdbx_seq_one_letter_code
_entity_poly.pdbx_strand_id
1 'polypeptide(L)' 'MDGVATHWEEQPRDEAAAELTAVFGGPGYAGAALTYRESLTGRPEEVSPDVERVLGRPALAFGEWARDRADDFR' A
#
# COMPACT_ATOMS: atom_id res chain seq x y z
N MET A 1 1.03 -24.87 -2.95
CA MET A 1 0.98 -24.14 -1.68
C MET A 1 -0.29 -23.33 -1.77
N ASP A 2 -1.33 -23.77 -1.08
CA ASP A 2 -2.62 -23.12 -1.18
C ASP A 2 -2.60 -21.89 -0.28
N GLY A 3 -2.89 -20.71 -0.83
CA GLY A 3 -2.88 -19.46 -0.10
C GLY A 3 -4.00 -19.41 0.95
N VAL A 4 -3.83 -18.56 1.97
CA VAL A 4 -4.89 -18.26 2.94
C VAL A 4 -5.80 -17.17 2.36
N ALA A 5 -7.11 -17.40 2.37
CA ALA A 5 -8.07 -16.39 1.93
C ALA A 5 -8.10 -15.22 2.93
N THR A 6 -7.84 -14.01 2.43
CA THR A 6 -7.89 -12.77 3.21
C THR A 6 -9.08 -11.91 2.79
N HIS A 7 -9.63 -11.15 3.73
CA HIS A 7 -10.64 -10.13 3.45
C HIS A 7 -10.13 -8.77 3.94
N TRP A 8 -10.69 -7.71 3.38
CA TRP A 8 -10.42 -6.35 3.80
C TRP A 8 -11.61 -5.82 4.58
N GLU A 9 -11.34 -5.11 5.66
CA GLU A 9 -12.33 -4.39 6.46
C GLU A 9 -11.86 -2.96 6.67
N GLU A 10 -12.80 -2.01 6.70
CA GLU A 10 -12.49 -0.62 6.96
C GLU A 10 -12.10 -0.44 8.43
N GLN A 11 -10.96 0.20 8.68
CA GLN A 11 -10.48 0.51 10.02
C GLN A 11 -10.91 1.94 10.41
N PRO A 12 -11.36 2.18 11.65
CA PRO A 12 -11.59 3.55 12.13
C PRO A 12 -10.33 4.42 12.00
N ARG A 13 -10.52 5.67 11.54
CA ARG A 13 -9.40 6.58 11.25
C ARG A 13 -8.55 6.90 12.47
N ASP A 14 -9.18 7.04 13.64
CA ASP A 14 -8.51 7.33 14.91
C ASP A 14 -7.63 6.16 15.38
N GLU A 15 -8.11 4.94 15.21
CA GLU A 15 -7.34 3.71 15.43
C GLU A 15 -6.11 3.67 14.51
N ALA A 16 -6.31 3.84 13.19
CA ALA A 16 -5.21 3.87 12.23
C ALA A 16 -4.19 4.99 12.52
N ALA A 17 -4.64 6.15 13.00
CA ALA A 17 -3.76 7.26 13.35
C ALA A 17 -2.89 6.94 14.57
N ALA A 18 -3.46 6.29 15.59
CA ALA A 18 -2.73 5.85 16.77
C ALA A 18 -1.66 4.81 16.40
N GLU A 19 -2.00 3.83 15.58
CA GLU A 19 -1.08 2.79 15.12
C GLU A 19 0.07 3.36 14.26
N LEU A 20 -0.24 4.21 13.29
CA LEU A 20 0.77 4.89 12.47
C LEU A 20 1.69 5.76 13.32
N THR A 21 1.17 6.44 14.35
CA THR A 21 1.98 7.24 15.27
C THR A 21 2.92 6.37 16.08
N ALA A 22 2.45 5.21 16.57
CA ALA A 22 3.27 4.26 17.32
C ALA A 22 4.41 3.67 16.48
N VAL A 23 4.18 3.39 15.20
CA VAL A 23 5.19 2.78 14.31
C VAL A 23 6.16 3.81 13.73
N PHE A 24 5.67 4.97 13.29
CA PHE A 24 6.46 5.96 12.52
C PHE A 24 6.88 7.19 13.33
N GLY A 25 6.51 7.27 14.61
CA GLY A 25 7.13 8.20 15.58
C GLY A 25 6.68 9.66 15.48
N GLY A 26 5.56 9.99 14.83
CA GLY A 26 5.07 11.37 14.82
C GLY A 26 3.62 11.56 14.36
N PRO A 27 2.79 12.33 15.10
CA PRO A 27 1.39 12.57 14.74
C PRO A 27 1.23 13.35 13.42
N GLY A 28 2.23 14.15 13.03
CA GLY A 28 2.24 14.87 11.76
C GLY A 28 2.27 13.93 10.54
N TYR A 29 3.01 12.82 10.63
CA TYR A 29 3.05 11.82 9.57
C TYR A 29 1.73 11.05 9.48
N ALA A 30 1.21 10.57 10.61
CA ALA A 30 -0.03 9.78 10.64
C ALA A 30 -1.21 10.54 10.02
N GLY A 31 -1.39 11.81 10.43
CA GLY A 31 -2.45 12.66 9.87
C GLY A 31 -2.30 12.90 8.37
N ALA A 32 -1.10 13.26 7.91
CA ALA A 32 -0.85 13.51 6.49
C ALA A 32 -1.05 12.25 5.63
N ALA A 33 -0.55 11.10 6.08
CA ALA A 33 -0.65 9.84 5.36
C ALA A 33 -2.12 9.38 5.22
N LEU A 34 -2.92 9.50 6.28
CA LEU A 34 -4.34 9.14 6.23
C LEU A 34 -5.15 10.08 5.33
N THR A 35 -4.90 11.39 5.39
CA THR A 35 -5.55 12.36 4.49
C THR A 35 -5.22 12.07 3.02
N TYR A 36 -3.96 11.75 2.72
CA TYR A 36 -3.58 11.39 1.36
C TYR A 36 -4.25 10.08 0.91
N ARG A 37 -4.25 9.02 1.73
CA ARG A 37 -4.93 7.74 1.39
C ARG A 37 -6.42 7.92 1.14
N GLU A 38 -7.11 8.71 1.96
CA GLU A 38 -8.53 9.04 1.78
C GLU A 38 -8.81 9.71 0.44
N SER A 39 -7.89 10.57 -0.02
CA SER A 39 -8.00 11.22 -1.34
C SER A 39 -7.97 10.21 -2.50
N LEU A 40 -7.30 9.06 -2.31
CA LEU A 40 -7.15 8.02 -3.33
C LEU A 40 -8.41 7.19 -3.53
N THR A 41 -9.31 7.12 -2.54
CA THR A 41 -10.61 6.44 -2.67
C THR A 41 -11.49 7.12 -3.72
N GLY A 42 -11.44 8.45 -3.81
CA GLY A 42 -12.17 9.22 -4.82
C GLY A 42 -11.37 9.49 -6.10
N ARG A 43 -10.03 9.45 -6.02
CA ARG A 43 -9.15 9.77 -7.13
C ARG A 43 -7.89 8.89 -7.09
N PRO A 44 -7.92 7.72 -7.73
CA PRO A 44 -6.76 6.86 -7.83
C PRO A 44 -5.56 7.59 -8.46
N GLU A 45 -4.36 7.18 -8.09
CA GLU A 45 -3.15 7.71 -8.71
C GLU A 45 -3.02 7.26 -10.17
N GLU A 46 -2.44 8.14 -10.99
CA GLU A 46 -2.12 7.82 -12.37
C GLU A 46 -0.92 6.87 -12.43
N VAL A 47 -1.03 5.84 -13.26
CA VAL A 47 0.06 4.90 -13.49
C VAL A 47 1.05 5.51 -14.47
N SER A 48 2.30 5.74 -14.02
CA SER A 48 3.36 6.26 -14.88
C SER A 48 3.92 5.20 -15.84
N PRO A 49 4.22 5.55 -17.11
CA PRO A 49 4.90 4.68 -18.07
C PRO A 49 6.43 4.67 -17.93
N ASP A 50 6.99 5.36 -16.91
CA ASP A 50 8.42 5.64 -16.84
C ASP A 50 9.30 4.40 -16.73
N VAL A 51 8.83 3.34 -16.08
CA VAL A 51 9.59 2.08 -15.97
C VAL A 51 9.86 1.50 -17.37
N GLU A 52 8.83 1.43 -18.21
CA GLU A 52 8.95 0.95 -19.57
C GLU A 52 9.82 1.88 -20.42
N ARG A 53 9.60 3.19 -20.29
CA ARG A 53 10.37 4.20 -21.01
C ARG A 53 11.86 4.15 -20.70
N VAL A 54 12.25 3.91 -19.45
CA VAL A 54 13.64 3.94 -19.00
C VAL A 54 14.33 2.58 -19.17
N LEU A 55 13.63 1.48 -18.88
CA LEU A 55 14.22 0.14 -18.84
C LEU A 55 13.91 -0.71 -20.08
N GLY A 56 13.04 -0.25 -20.98
CA GLY A 56 12.64 -0.99 -22.17
C GLY A 56 11.75 -2.22 -21.88
N ARG A 57 11.19 -2.31 -20.68
CA ARG A 57 10.29 -3.40 -20.26
C ARG A 57 9.22 -2.89 -19.29
N PRO A 58 8.02 -3.49 -19.26
CA PRO A 58 6.96 -3.12 -18.32
C PRO A 58 7.40 -3.23 -16.85
N ALA A 59 6.75 -2.45 -15.98
CA ALA A 59 6.85 -2.65 -14.53
C ALA A 59 6.31 -4.02 -14.12
N LEU A 60 6.89 -4.61 -13.08
CA LEU A 60 6.38 -5.86 -12.53
C LEU A 60 5.04 -5.62 -11.84
N ALA A 61 4.10 -6.54 -12.04
CA ALA A 61 2.81 -6.46 -11.37
C ALA A 61 2.95 -6.77 -9.87
N PHE A 62 2.09 -6.16 -9.05
CA PHE A 62 2.06 -6.45 -7.60
C PHE A 62 1.86 -7.94 -7.30
N GLY A 63 1.07 -8.66 -8.10
CA GLY A 63 0.87 -10.11 -7.94
C GLY A 63 2.12 -10.96 -8.21
N GLU A 64 3.08 -10.45 -8.98
CA GLU A 64 4.40 -11.10 -9.14
C GLU A 64 5.26 -10.87 -7.90
N TRP A 65 5.35 -9.61 -7.46
CA TRP A 65 6.03 -9.26 -6.22
C TRP A 65 5.49 -10.05 -5.00
N ALA A 66 4.17 -10.19 -4.89
CA ALA A 66 3.55 -10.92 -3.78
C ALA A 66 3.91 -12.42 -3.79
N ARG A 67 4.13 -13.02 -4.97
CA ARG A 67 4.62 -14.39 -5.09
C ARG A 67 6.08 -14.50 -4.69
N ASP A 68 6.91 -13.55 -5.13
CA ASP A 68 8.34 -13.52 -4.81
C ASP A 68 8.59 -13.27 -3.32
N ARG A 69 7.68 -12.56 -2.65
CA ARG A 69 7.73 -12.22 -1.21
C ARG A 69 6.84 -13.09 -0.35
N ALA A 70 6.27 -14.18 -0.87
CA ALA A 70 5.30 -15.00 -0.15
C ALA A 70 5.81 -15.50 1.22
N ASP A 71 7.13 -15.70 1.34
CA ASP A 71 7.81 -16.15 2.56
C ASP A 71 7.71 -15.14 3.71
N ASP A 72 7.54 -13.84 3.42
CA ASP A 72 7.39 -12.79 4.44
C ASP A 72 6.00 -12.77 5.09
N PHE A 73 5.04 -13.52 4.53
CA PHE A 73 3.63 -13.52 4.92
C PHE A 73 3.12 -14.89 5.38
N ARG A 74 4.02 -15.87 5.59
CA ARG A 74 3.65 -17.20 6.11
C ARG A 74 3.45 -17.22 7.62
#